data_AF-A0A0F4GVL9-F1
#
_entry.id   AF-A0A0F4GVL9-F1
#
_cell.length_a   1.000
_cell.length_b   1.000
_cell.length_c   1.000
_cell.angle_alpha   90.00
_cell.angle_beta   90.00
_cell.angle_gamma   90.00
#
_symmetry.space_group_name_H-M   'P 1'
#
loop_
_entity.id
_entity.type
_entity.pdbx_description
1 polymer ?
#
loop_
_entity_poly.entity_id
_entity_poly.type
_entity_poly.pdbx_seq_one_letter_code
_entity_poly.pdbx_strand_id
1 'polypeptide(L)'
;MPTIPLRLLTLTLTFLSLTLNLSLLSTAAHTLHLFNTHKHTSPYFLPIWSSHFETRQLATLIATSTIIVLLNSLFAVSLYLTSRLGDVVNVFLASVGLLLSLLALSYSSILQNNTGRDTLQTWTCTWKDIPNQSVPEQFETMCEETRFAFYATIPSFILQLLLLGLAVYGLFAARRASSGASSGGFGAKKEHELGGMAGQGRQDSWDEEERKERGSSELDGRERVRMGKE
;
A
#
# COMPACT_ATOMS: atom_id res chain seq x y z
N MET A 1 15.27 -7.03 -1.08
CA MET A 1 14.59 -6.05 -1.95
C MET A 1 13.39 -6.74 -2.57
N PRO A 2 12.16 -6.18 -2.49
CA PRO A 2 11.01 -6.80 -3.14
C PRO A 2 11.22 -6.83 -4.65
N THR A 3 10.89 -7.96 -5.28
CA THR A 3 10.98 -8.11 -6.73
C THR A 3 10.00 -7.13 -7.41
N ILE A 4 10.36 -6.60 -8.58
CA ILE A 4 9.52 -5.71 -9.41
C ILE A 4 8.04 -6.17 -9.51
N PRO A 5 7.72 -7.47 -9.70
CA PRO A 5 6.33 -7.91 -9.75
C PRO A 5 5.55 -7.73 -8.44
N LEU A 6 6.19 -7.86 -7.27
CA LEU A 6 5.52 -7.66 -5.97
C LEU A 6 5.12 -6.20 -5.76
N ARG A 7 5.97 -5.26 -6.18
CA ARG A 7 5.64 -3.83 -6.13
C ARG A 7 4.47 -3.48 -7.02
N LEU A 8 4.46 -4.01 -8.25
CA LEU A 8 3.37 -3.79 -9.20
C LEU A 8 2.04 -4.37 -8.67
N LEU A 9 2.06 -5.60 -8.15
CA LEU A 9 0.89 -6.23 -7.53
C LEU A 9 0.35 -5.43 -6.34
N THR A 10 1.25 -4.89 -5.51
CA THR A 10 0.85 -4.08 -4.36
C THR A 10 0.21 -2.76 -4.81
N LEU A 11 0.75 -2.12 -5.85
CA LEU A 11 0.18 -0.90 -6.42
C LEU A 11 -1.18 -1.14 -7.08
N THR A 12 -1.37 -2.25 -7.79
CA THR A 12 -2.67 -2.57 -8.40
C THR A 12 -3.72 -2.86 -7.33
N LEU A 13 -3.37 -3.60 -6.28
CA LEU A 13 -4.28 -3.89 -5.17
C LEU A 13 -4.65 -2.62 -4.38
N THR A 14 -3.70 -1.74 -4.11
CA THR A 14 -3.96 -0.46 -3.44
C THR A 14 -4.86 0.45 -4.28
N PHE A 15 -4.63 0.53 -5.59
CA PHE A 15 -5.48 1.29 -6.51
C PHE A 15 -6.90 0.73 -6.58
N LEU A 16 -7.05 -0.60 -6.67
CA LEU A 16 -8.34 -1.26 -6.65
C LEU A 16 -9.09 -1.02 -5.32
N SER A 17 -8.36 -1.05 -4.20
CA SER A 17 -8.91 -0.74 -2.88
C SER A 17 -9.35 0.72 -2.77
N LEU A 18 -8.55 1.67 -3.29
CA LEU A 18 -8.90 3.10 -3.31
C LEU A 18 -10.16 3.36 -4.13
N THR A 19 -10.21 2.87 -5.37
CA THR A 19 -11.37 3.06 -6.25
C THR A 19 -12.64 2.47 -5.65
N LEU A 20 -12.55 1.26 -5.08
CA LEU A 20 -13.69 0.63 -4.42
C LEU A 20 -14.20 1.43 -3.21
N ASN A 21 -13.31 1.88 -2.33
CA ASN A 21 -13.70 2.65 -1.14
C ASN A 21 -14.19 4.06 -1.51
N LEU A 22 -13.69 4.67 -2.59
CA LEU A 22 -14.21 5.94 -3.12
C LEU A 22 -15.61 5.78 -3.70
N SER A 23 -15.89 4.71 -4.44
CA SER A 23 -17.24 4.42 -4.93
C SER A 23 -18.21 4.25 -3.76
N LEU A 24 -17.83 3.47 -2.74
CA LEU A 24 -18.63 3.29 -1.53
C LEU A 24 -18.90 4.62 -0.81
N LEU A 25 -17.87 5.45 -0.64
CA LEU A 25 -18.00 6.78 -0.04
C LEU A 25 -18.92 7.70 -0.85
N SER A 26 -18.78 7.70 -2.18
CA SER A 26 -19.62 8.50 -3.09
C SER A 26 -21.09 8.10 -3.00
N THR A 27 -21.37 6.80 -3.07
CA THR A 27 -22.73 6.27 -2.96
C THR A 27 -23.33 6.62 -1.60
N ALA A 28 -22.61 6.36 -0.51
CA ALA A 28 -23.08 6.68 0.84
C ALA A 28 -23.32 8.18 1.05
N ALA A 29 -22.45 9.04 0.49
CA ALA A 29 -22.60 10.49 0.55
C ALA A 29 -23.83 10.97 -0.22
N HIS A 30 -24.09 10.41 -1.41
CA HIS A 30 -25.26 10.72 -2.22
C HIS A 30 -26.56 10.37 -1.49
N THR A 31 -26.64 9.14 -0.96
CA THR A 31 -27.81 8.69 -0.19
C THR A 31 -28.04 9.55 1.06
N LEU A 32 -26.96 9.93 1.77
CA LEU A 32 -27.05 10.81 2.95
C LEU A 32 -27.55 12.22 2.59
N HIS A 33 -27.09 12.77 1.45
CA HIS A 33 -27.51 14.08 0.97
C HIS A 33 -29.02 14.09 0.65
N LEU A 34 -29.51 13.07 -0.06
CA LEU A 34 -30.94 12.95 -0.37
C LEU A 34 -31.78 12.79 0.90
N PHE A 35 -31.34 11.95 1.84
CA PHE A 35 -31.99 11.81 3.14
C PHE A 35 -32.08 13.15 3.88
N ASN A 36 -30.98 13.90 3.93
CA ASN A 36 -30.93 15.18 4.64
C ASN A 36 -31.78 16.28 3.97
N THR A 37 -31.91 16.23 2.64
CA THR A 37 -32.70 17.19 1.85
C THR A 37 -34.19 16.92 1.98
N HIS A 38 -34.59 15.65 2.00
CA HIS A 38 -36.01 15.25 1.95
C HIS A 38 -36.64 15.00 3.32
N LYS A 39 -35.86 14.83 4.39
CA LYS A 39 -36.39 14.60 5.75
C LYS A 39 -37.24 15.74 6.34
N HIS A 40 -37.12 16.97 5.83
CA HIS A 40 -37.80 18.16 6.38
C HIS A 40 -38.75 18.86 5.40
N THR A 41 -38.76 18.49 4.12
CA THR A 41 -39.22 19.39 3.05
C THR A 41 -40.63 19.08 2.52
N SER A 42 -41.36 18.06 3.01
CA SER A 42 -42.74 17.86 2.53
C SER A 42 -43.71 17.34 3.60
N PRO A 43 -44.89 17.99 3.77
CA PRO A 43 -45.98 17.55 4.63
C PRO A 43 -46.73 16.30 4.09
N TYR A 44 -46.44 15.87 2.86
CA TYR A 44 -47.04 14.69 2.24
C TYR A 44 -46.25 13.40 2.48
N PHE A 45 -45.06 13.46 3.09
CA PHE A 45 -44.46 12.27 3.70
C PHE A 45 -45.18 12.00 5.03
N LEU A 46 -46.32 11.29 4.95
CA LEU A 46 -46.81 10.41 6.03
C LEU A 46 -45.65 9.53 6.58
N PRO A 47 -45.77 8.81 7.71
CA PRO A 47 -44.67 8.17 8.47
C PRO A 47 -43.90 7.04 7.75
N ILE A 48 -43.63 7.17 6.46
CA ILE A 48 -42.75 6.34 5.64
C ILE A 48 -41.29 6.49 6.04
N TRP A 49 -40.91 7.54 6.78
CA TRP A 49 -39.61 7.55 7.43
C TRP A 49 -39.83 7.19 8.90
N SER A 50 -39.49 5.95 9.28
CA SER A 50 -39.46 5.51 10.68
C SER A 50 -38.77 6.58 11.55
N SER A 51 -39.42 6.98 12.66
CA SER A 51 -38.84 7.93 13.62
C SER A 51 -37.56 7.42 14.30
N HIS A 52 -37.18 6.15 14.05
CA HIS A 52 -36.05 5.46 14.66
C HIS A 52 -35.04 4.92 13.64
N PHE A 53 -34.79 5.63 12.54
CA PHE A 53 -33.70 5.27 11.62
C PHE A 53 -32.35 5.29 12.32
N GLU A 54 -31.67 4.14 12.36
CA GLU A 54 -30.29 4.05 12.82
C GLU A 54 -29.32 4.56 11.75
N THR A 55 -29.15 5.88 11.70
CA THR A 55 -28.14 6.56 10.85
C THR A 55 -26.70 6.22 11.23
N ARG A 56 -26.50 5.61 12.41
CA ARG A 56 -25.19 5.21 12.92
C ARG A 56 -24.46 4.27 11.96
N GLN A 57 -25.16 3.37 11.29
CA GLN A 57 -24.55 2.44 10.33
C GLN A 57 -23.96 3.17 9.13
N LEU A 58 -24.71 4.12 8.58
CA LEU A 58 -24.26 4.87 7.40
C LEU A 58 -23.08 5.78 7.78
N ALA A 59 -23.16 6.42 8.95
CA ALA A 59 -22.09 7.26 9.48
C ALA A 59 -20.81 6.47 9.77
N THR A 60 -20.91 5.27 10.34
CA THR A 60 -19.73 4.41 10.55
C THR A 60 -19.13 3.95 9.23
N LEU A 61 -19.95 3.59 8.24
CA LEU A 61 -19.48 3.20 6.90
C LEU A 61 -18.72 4.34 6.21
N ILE A 62 -19.26 5.56 6.24
CA ILE A 62 -18.62 6.76 5.68
C ILE A 62 -17.30 7.04 6.41
N ALA A 63 -17.30 6.97 7.73
CA ALA A 63 -16.11 7.22 8.55
C ALA A 63 -15.00 6.19 8.27
N THR A 64 -15.33 4.89 8.28
CA THR A 64 -14.35 3.82 8.03
C THR A 64 -13.79 3.89 6.62
N SER A 65 -14.64 4.07 5.60
CA SER A 65 -14.17 4.18 4.20
C SER A 65 -13.30 5.40 3.96
N THR A 66 -13.62 6.55 4.57
CA THR A 66 -12.77 7.75 4.50
C THR A 66 -11.39 7.47 5.10
N ILE A 67 -11.33 6.84 6.27
CA ILE A 67 -10.05 6.50 6.91
C ILE A 67 -9.28 5.46 6.09
N ILE A 68 -9.95 4.46 5.52
CA ILE A 68 -9.31 3.45 4.65
C ILE A 68 -8.70 4.11 3.41
N VAL A 69 -9.38 5.07 2.78
CA VAL A 69 -8.82 5.85 1.65
C VAL A 69 -7.55 6.59 2.07
N LEU A 70 -7.54 7.22 3.24
CA LEU A 70 -6.35 7.91 3.76
C LEU A 70 -5.21 6.93 4.05
N LEU A 71 -5.50 5.80 4.71
CA LEU A 71 -4.50 4.77 5.02
C LEU A 71 -3.89 4.16 3.75
N ASN A 72 -4.72 3.86 2.74
CA ASN A 72 -4.24 3.35 1.45
C ASN A 72 -3.39 4.38 0.70
N SER A 73 -3.75 5.67 0.80
CA SER A 73 -2.95 6.75 0.22
C SER A 73 -1.59 6.87 0.90
N LEU A 74 -1.55 6.82 2.24
CA LEU A 74 -0.30 6.82 3.01
C LEU A 74 0.56 5.59 2.71
N PHE A 75 -0.06 4.42 2.60
CA PHE A 75 0.60 3.19 2.23
C PHE A 75 1.22 3.28 0.82
N ALA A 76 0.49 3.82 -0.15
CA ALA A 76 1.00 4.05 -1.50
C ALA A 76 2.21 5.01 -1.48
N VAL A 77 2.12 6.13 -0.77
CA VAL A 77 3.25 7.08 -0.59
C VAL A 77 4.46 6.40 0.07
N SER A 78 4.22 5.59 1.10
CA SER A 78 5.27 4.84 1.80
C SER A 78 5.98 3.83 0.88
N LEU A 79 5.29 3.25 -0.10
CA LEU A 79 5.94 2.39 -1.11
C LEU A 79 6.91 3.16 -2.02
N TYR A 80 6.65 4.44 -2.28
CA TYR A 80 7.57 5.30 -3.03
C TYR A 80 8.78 5.72 -2.18
N LEU A 81 8.56 6.05 -0.91
CA LEU A 81 9.63 6.42 0.02
C LEU A 81 10.35 5.16 0.53
N THR A 82 11.36 4.71 -0.23
CA THR A 82 12.16 3.52 0.10
C THR A 82 13.00 3.74 1.37
N SER A 83 12.39 3.55 2.55
CA SER A 83 13.04 3.65 3.85
C SER A 83 12.87 2.37 4.66
N ARG A 84 13.87 1.98 5.47
CA ARG A 84 13.78 0.78 6.34
C ARG A 84 12.70 0.90 7.42
N LEU A 85 12.32 2.12 7.79
CA LEU A 85 11.17 2.39 8.68
C LEU A 85 9.82 2.17 7.97
N GLY A 86 9.80 2.21 6.64
CA GLY A 86 8.61 2.01 5.83
C GLY A 86 7.95 0.65 6.03
N ASP A 87 8.73 -0.43 6.22
CA ASP A 87 8.15 -1.78 6.34
C ASP A 87 7.30 -1.97 7.61
N VAL A 88 7.73 -1.41 8.75
CA VAL A 88 6.98 -1.49 10.02
C VAL A 88 5.75 -0.59 9.97
N VAL A 89 5.90 0.61 9.41
CA VAL A 89 4.80 1.57 9.22
C VAL A 89 3.75 0.98 8.27
N ASN A 90 4.16 0.31 7.19
CA ASN A 90 3.26 -0.34 6.23
C ASN A 90 2.42 -1.44 6.88
N VAL A 91 3.02 -2.27 7.74
CA VAL A 91 2.29 -3.29 8.49
C VAL A 91 1.29 -2.65 9.46
N PHE A 92 1.67 -1.56 10.13
CA PHE A 92 0.78 -0.82 11.02
C PHE A 92 -0.40 -0.19 10.28
N LEU A 93 -0.15 0.49 9.16
CA LEU A 93 -1.21 1.09 8.33
C LEU A 93 -2.17 0.02 7.80
N ALA A 94 -1.62 -1.10 7.31
CA ALA A 94 -2.42 -2.20 6.79
C ALA A 94 -3.26 -2.88 7.88
N SER A 95 -2.72 -3.04 9.09
CA SER A 95 -3.43 -3.66 10.22
C SER A 95 -4.56 -2.77 10.73
N VAL A 96 -4.34 -1.46 10.86
CA VAL A 96 -5.40 -0.50 11.21
C VAL A 96 -6.50 -0.52 10.16
N GLY A 97 -6.17 -0.52 8.87
CA GLY A 97 -7.16 -0.61 7.82
C GLY A 97 -7.94 -1.93 7.88
N LEU A 98 -7.28 -3.05 8.21
CA LEU A 98 -7.96 -4.35 8.37
C LEU A 98 -8.98 -4.31 9.50
N LEU A 99 -8.61 -3.73 10.64
CA LEU A 99 -9.51 -3.57 11.78
C LEU A 99 -10.73 -2.71 11.41
N LEU A 100 -10.54 -1.63 10.66
CA LEU A 100 -11.63 -0.77 10.20
C LEU A 100 -12.55 -1.49 9.21
N SER A 101 -12.00 -2.26 8.26
CA SER A 101 -12.82 -3.07 7.34
C SER A 101 -13.59 -4.17 8.07
N LEU A 102 -12.99 -4.78 9.11
CA LEU A 102 -13.67 -5.76 9.95
C LEU A 102 -14.81 -5.13 10.75
N LEU A 103 -14.63 -3.92 11.27
CA LEU A 103 -15.69 -3.16 11.93
C LEU A 103 -16.82 -2.85 10.94
N ALA A 104 -16.50 -2.36 9.74
CA ALA A 104 -17.51 -2.09 8.73
C ALA A 104 -18.34 -3.34 8.38
N LEU A 105 -17.68 -4.49 8.20
CA LEU A 105 -18.34 -5.76 7.91
C LEU A 105 -19.19 -6.27 9.08
N SER A 106 -18.68 -6.18 10.31
CA SER A 106 -19.40 -6.64 11.50
C SER A 106 -20.63 -5.80 11.79
N TYR A 107 -20.52 -4.47 11.71
CA TYR A 107 -21.67 -3.56 11.84
C TYR A 107 -22.72 -3.83 10.77
N SER A 108 -22.29 -4.09 9.53
CA SER A 108 -23.19 -4.42 8.43
C SER A 108 -23.97 -5.72 8.71
N SER A 109 -23.28 -6.77 9.13
CA SER A 109 -23.90 -8.07 9.45
C SER A 109 -24.84 -8.03 10.66
N ILE A 110 -24.46 -7.34 11.73
CA ILE A 110 -25.25 -7.25 12.97
C ILE A 110 -26.60 -6.58 12.70
N LEU A 111 -26.61 -5.51 11.90
CA LEU A 111 -27.83 -4.77 11.62
C LEU A 111 -28.78 -5.53 10.71
N GLN A 112 -28.25 -6.31 9.77
CA GLN A 112 -29.09 -7.17 8.91
C GLN A 112 -29.82 -8.27 9.70
N ASN A 113 -29.19 -8.78 10.77
CA ASN A 113 -29.78 -9.84 11.60
C ASN A 113 -30.77 -9.32 12.66
N ASN A 114 -30.84 -8.01 12.90
CA ASN A 114 -31.66 -7.45 13.97
C ASN A 114 -33.08 -7.15 13.47
N THR A 115 -34.04 -8.00 13.83
CA THR A 115 -35.44 -7.94 13.36
C THR A 115 -36.27 -6.82 13.98
N GLY A 116 -35.71 -6.03 14.91
CA GLY A 116 -36.42 -4.98 15.64
C GLY A 116 -36.16 -3.54 15.16
N ARG A 117 -35.22 -3.32 14.24
CA ARG A 117 -34.92 -1.98 13.69
C ARG A 117 -34.67 -2.05 12.20
N ASP A 118 -35.48 -1.32 11.45
CA ASP A 118 -35.30 -1.23 10.00
C ASP A 118 -34.10 -0.35 9.66
N THR A 119 -33.18 -0.91 8.86
CA THR A 119 -32.07 -0.16 8.28
C THR A 119 -32.56 0.63 7.07
N LEU A 120 -31.79 1.64 6.65
CA LEU A 120 -32.08 2.40 5.43
C LEU A 120 -32.23 1.47 4.22
N GLN A 121 -31.40 0.43 4.14
CA GLN A 121 -31.41 -0.56 3.08
C GLN A 121 -32.69 -1.41 3.11
N THR A 122 -32.97 -2.08 4.23
CA THR A 122 -34.13 -2.97 4.34
C THR A 122 -35.41 -2.19 4.08
N TRP A 123 -35.51 -1.00 4.64
CA TRP A 123 -36.68 -0.14 4.48
C TRP A 123 -36.88 0.33 3.03
N THR A 124 -35.87 0.96 2.42
CA THR A 124 -36.01 1.44 1.03
C THR A 124 -36.30 0.29 0.06
N CYS A 125 -35.71 -0.88 0.28
CA CYS A 125 -35.97 -2.06 -0.53
C CYS A 125 -37.35 -2.70 -0.29
N THR A 126 -37.91 -2.65 0.92
CA THR A 126 -39.28 -3.12 1.18
C THR A 126 -40.30 -2.20 0.53
N TRP A 127 -40.06 -0.90 0.55
CA TRP A 127 -41.01 0.10 0.07
C TRP A 127 -40.94 0.37 -1.44
N LYS A 128 -39.89 -0.09 -2.14
CA LYS A 128 -39.77 0.06 -3.61
C LYS A 128 -40.86 -0.68 -4.39
N ASP A 129 -41.33 -1.82 -3.85
CA ASP A 129 -42.25 -2.74 -4.55
C ASP A 129 -43.72 -2.51 -4.18
N ILE A 130 -44.05 -1.43 -3.44
CA ILE A 130 -45.41 -1.11 -3.01
C ILE A 130 -46.01 -0.05 -3.96
N PRO A 131 -46.76 -0.45 -5.01
CA PRO A 131 -47.41 0.49 -5.91
C PRO A 131 -48.53 1.26 -5.19
N ASN A 132 -48.76 2.51 -5.60
CA ASN A 132 -49.88 3.38 -5.19
C ASN A 132 -49.81 4.11 -3.83
N GLN A 133 -48.67 4.16 -3.15
CA GLN A 133 -48.50 4.99 -1.93
C GLN A 133 -47.59 6.23 -2.10
N SER A 134 -47.63 6.88 -3.27
CA SER A 134 -46.80 8.09 -3.53
C SER A 134 -45.30 7.89 -3.21
N VAL A 135 -44.80 6.67 -3.43
CA VAL A 135 -43.39 6.34 -3.21
C VAL A 135 -42.58 7.04 -4.31
N PRO A 136 -41.61 7.90 -3.97
CA PRO A 136 -40.77 8.55 -4.96
C PRO A 136 -39.89 7.53 -5.69
N GLU A 137 -39.71 7.65 -7.02
CA GLU A 137 -38.85 6.75 -7.82
C GLU A 137 -37.42 6.64 -7.28
N GLN A 138 -36.93 7.69 -6.60
CA GLN A 138 -35.64 7.73 -5.91
C GLN A 138 -35.45 6.63 -4.84
N PHE A 139 -36.51 5.96 -4.36
CA PHE A 139 -36.38 4.82 -3.44
C PHE A 139 -35.77 3.58 -4.11
N GLU A 140 -36.04 3.36 -5.40
CA GLU A 140 -35.43 2.27 -6.15
C GLU A 140 -33.91 2.48 -6.25
N THR A 141 -33.50 3.68 -6.63
CA THR A 141 -32.08 4.07 -6.69
C THR A 141 -31.41 3.94 -5.32
N MET A 142 -32.05 4.40 -4.23
CA MET A 142 -31.49 4.25 -2.88
C MET A 142 -31.34 2.79 -2.43
N CYS A 143 -32.29 1.91 -2.80
CA CYS A 143 -32.20 0.48 -2.50
C CYS A 143 -31.00 -0.14 -3.22
N GLU A 144 -30.81 0.16 -4.51
CA GLU A 144 -29.66 -0.37 -5.27
C GLU A 144 -28.32 0.18 -4.75
N GLU A 145 -28.25 1.48 -4.50
CA GLU A 145 -27.07 2.16 -3.95
C GLU A 145 -26.63 1.58 -2.61
N THR A 146 -27.57 1.44 -1.66
CA THR A 146 -27.27 0.90 -0.32
C THR A 146 -26.92 -0.58 -0.35
N ARG A 147 -27.59 -1.36 -1.21
CA ARG A 147 -27.27 -2.77 -1.44
C ARG A 147 -25.87 -2.92 -2.02
N PHE A 148 -25.49 -2.10 -3.00
CA PHE A 148 -24.13 -2.08 -3.53
C PHE A 148 -23.11 -1.74 -2.44
N ALA A 149 -23.36 -0.70 -1.63
CA ALA A 149 -22.46 -0.30 -0.55
C ALA A 149 -22.23 -1.43 0.48
N PHE A 150 -23.28 -2.18 0.82
CA PHE A 150 -23.19 -3.35 1.70
C PHE A 150 -22.31 -4.45 1.08
N TYR A 151 -22.62 -4.87 -0.15
CA TYR A 151 -21.85 -5.92 -0.82
C TYR A 151 -20.41 -5.50 -1.11
N ALA A 152 -20.13 -4.21 -1.29
CA ALA A 152 -18.79 -3.66 -1.50
C ALA A 152 -17.89 -3.76 -0.26
N THR A 153 -18.45 -3.91 0.96
CA THR A 153 -17.65 -4.13 2.17
C THR A 153 -16.90 -5.46 2.17
N ILE A 154 -17.45 -6.50 1.53
CA ILE A 154 -16.85 -7.84 1.43
C ILE A 154 -15.55 -7.81 0.60
N PRO A 155 -15.54 -7.35 -0.67
CA PRO A 155 -14.31 -7.22 -1.44
C PRO A 155 -13.35 -6.20 -0.81
N SER A 156 -13.85 -5.13 -0.16
CA SER A 156 -12.98 -4.18 0.56
C SER A 156 -12.21 -4.87 1.70
N PHE A 157 -12.87 -5.74 2.48
CA PHE A 157 -12.22 -6.55 3.51
C PHE A 157 -11.17 -7.52 2.93
N ILE A 158 -11.49 -8.21 1.83
CA ILE A 158 -10.57 -9.13 1.15
C ILE A 158 -9.32 -8.37 0.64
N LEU A 159 -9.50 -7.20 0.03
CA LEU A 159 -8.40 -6.36 -0.45
C LEU A 159 -7.50 -5.94 0.71
N GLN A 160 -8.08 -5.57 1.84
CA GLN A 160 -7.31 -5.16 3.01
C GLN A 160 -6.52 -6.32 3.65
N LEU A 161 -7.08 -7.54 3.64
CA LEU A 161 -6.35 -8.76 4.02
C LEU A 161 -5.15 -9.02 3.10
N LEU A 162 -5.33 -8.88 1.78
CA LEU A 162 -4.26 -9.08 0.81
C LEU A 162 -3.14 -8.06 0.99
N LEU A 163 -3.48 -6.79 1.21
CA LEU A 163 -2.51 -5.72 1.48
C LEU A 163 -1.71 -5.97 2.76
N LEU A 164 -2.36 -6.42 3.83
CA LEU A 164 -1.67 -6.82 5.06
C LEU A 164 -0.75 -8.02 4.81
N GLY A 165 -1.21 -9.03 4.07
CA GLY A 165 -0.40 -10.19 3.71
C GLY A 165 0.88 -9.80 2.97
N LEU A 166 0.79 -8.86 2.03
CA LEU A 166 1.95 -8.33 1.29
C LEU A 166 2.88 -7.52 2.19
N ALA A 167 2.35 -6.67 3.07
CA ALA A 167 3.14 -5.89 4.02
C ALA A 167 3.93 -6.79 4.99
N VAL A 168 3.26 -7.82 5.53
CA VAL A 168 3.87 -8.82 6.41
C VAL A 168 4.94 -9.63 5.68
N TYR A 169 4.65 -10.06 4.45
CA TYR A 169 5.63 -10.76 3.62
C TYR A 169 6.88 -9.91 3.37
N GLY A 170 6.71 -8.62 3.06
CA GLY A 170 7.81 -7.66 2.90
C GLY A 170 8.69 -7.57 4.16
N LEU A 171 8.06 -7.44 5.33
CA LEU A 171 8.76 -7.38 6.61
C LEU A 171 9.54 -8.67 6.91
N PHE A 172 8.94 -9.85 6.69
CA PHE A 172 9.62 -11.13 6.91
C PHE A 172 10.79 -11.35 5.93
N ALA A 173 10.62 -10.96 4.67
CA ALA A 173 11.69 -11.02 3.67
C ALA A 173 12.86 -10.10 4.05
N ALA A 174 12.57 -8.89 4.55
CA ALA A 174 13.58 -7.96 5.05
C ALA A 174 14.32 -8.54 6.28
N ARG A 175 13.60 -9.12 7.24
CA ARG A 175 14.20 -9.75 8.43
C ARG A 175 15.11 -10.93 8.10
N ARG A 176 14.71 -11.80 7.16
CA ARG A 176 15.56 -12.93 6.73
C ARG A 176 16.87 -12.46 6.11
N ALA A 177 16.85 -11.38 5.33
CA ALA A 177 18.06 -10.80 4.76
C ALA A 177 19.00 -10.22 5.85
N SER A 178 18.47 -9.63 6.92
CA SER A 178 19.29 -9.16 8.05
C SER A 178 19.84 -10.30 8.91
N SER A 179 19.07 -11.37 9.12
CA SER A 179 19.53 -12.54 9.90
C SER A 179 20.64 -13.31 9.20
N GLY A 180 20.62 -13.39 7.86
CA GLY A 180 21.73 -13.96 7.07
C GLY A 180 23.02 -13.15 7.13
N ALA A 181 22.93 -11.83 7.28
CA ALA A 181 24.11 -10.97 7.46
C ALA A 181 24.70 -11.04 8.89
N SER A 182 23.90 -11.41 9.90
CA SER A 182 24.37 -11.53 11.29
C SER A 182 24.99 -12.90 11.63
N SER A 183 24.88 -13.91 10.76
CA SER A 183 25.45 -15.26 10.97
C SER A 183 26.78 -15.50 10.23
N GLY A 184 27.38 -14.46 9.63
CA GLY A 184 28.70 -14.52 8.98
C GLY A 184 29.84 -13.88 9.78
N GLY A 185 29.58 -13.47 11.03
CA GLY A 185 30.51 -12.67 11.84
C GLY A 185 30.81 -13.25 13.21
N PHE A 186 31.12 -14.54 13.30
CA PHE A 186 31.66 -15.12 14.55
C PHE A 186 32.52 -16.35 14.25
N GLY A 187 33.73 -16.13 13.74
CA GLY A 187 34.66 -17.24 13.50
C GLY A 187 35.80 -16.92 12.54
N ALA A 188 36.65 -15.95 12.86
CA ALA A 188 37.98 -15.86 12.26
C ALA A 188 38.98 -15.27 13.25
N LYS A 189 39.59 -16.20 14.01
CA LYS A 189 41.01 -16.19 14.38
C LYS A 189 41.51 -15.02 15.23
N LYS A 190 41.32 -15.15 16.55
CA LYS A 190 42.34 -14.70 17.51
C LYS A 190 43.53 -15.64 17.39
N GLU A 191 44.59 -15.18 16.74
CA GLU A 191 45.98 -15.60 16.93
C GLU A 191 46.79 -14.81 15.90
N HIS A 192 47.53 -13.79 16.36
CA HIS A 192 48.97 -13.74 16.13
C HIS A 192 49.56 -12.65 17.02
N GLU A 193 50.47 -13.11 17.87
CA GLU A 193 51.43 -12.33 18.61
C GLU A 193 52.29 -11.44 17.71
N LEU A 194 52.76 -10.34 18.31
CA LEU A 194 54.10 -9.76 18.22
C LEU A 194 54.92 -10.11 16.97
N GLY A 195 55.17 -9.09 16.14
CA GLY A 195 56.13 -9.20 15.05
C GLY A 195 56.11 -7.97 14.15
N GLY A 196 56.36 -6.79 14.73
CA GLY A 196 56.74 -5.64 13.92
C GLY A 196 58.09 -5.89 13.26
N MET A 197 58.22 -5.41 12.01
CA MET A 197 59.41 -5.43 11.14
C MET A 197 59.65 -6.72 10.33
N ALA A 198 59.18 -6.73 9.08
CA ALA A 198 59.95 -7.07 7.87
C ALA A 198 59.02 -7.14 6.65
N GLY A 199 59.43 -6.58 5.50
CA GLY A 199 58.82 -6.93 4.21
C GLY A 199 58.46 -5.78 3.27
N GLN A 200 59.37 -4.83 3.11
CA GLN A 200 59.50 -4.03 1.89
C GLN A 200 59.78 -4.99 0.71
N GLY A 201 58.96 -4.98 -0.35
CA GLY A 201 59.27 -5.76 -1.55
C GLY A 201 58.05 -6.25 -2.33
N ARG A 202 57.23 -5.32 -2.83
CA ARG A 202 56.29 -5.62 -3.92
C ARG A 202 55.79 -4.35 -4.62
N GLN A 203 56.68 -3.40 -4.90
CA GLN A 203 56.36 -2.23 -5.73
C GLN A 203 57.42 -1.93 -6.80
N ASP A 204 58.44 -2.78 -6.96
CA ASP A 204 59.56 -2.52 -7.88
C ASP A 204 59.37 -3.19 -9.25
N SER A 205 58.29 -3.97 -9.43
CA SER A 205 58.11 -4.80 -10.63
C SER A 205 57.49 -4.08 -11.83
N TRP A 206 56.90 -2.89 -11.65
CA TRP A 206 56.20 -2.19 -12.73
C TRP A 206 57.01 -1.04 -13.35
N ASP A 207 58.03 -0.52 -12.64
CA ASP A 207 58.84 0.61 -13.11
C ASP A 207 60.05 0.19 -13.97
N GLU A 208 60.43 -1.08 -13.97
CA GLU A 208 61.61 -1.57 -14.71
C GLU A 208 61.30 -1.91 -16.18
N GLU A 209 60.04 -2.20 -16.50
CA GLU A 209 59.60 -2.56 -17.86
C GLU A 209 59.46 -1.32 -18.76
N GLU A 210 58.98 -0.18 -18.23
CA GLU A 210 58.91 1.08 -18.99
C GLU A 210 60.28 1.67 -19.34
N ARG A 211 61.33 1.33 -18.58
CA ARG A 211 62.69 1.87 -18.81
C ARG A 211 63.41 1.19 -19.98
N LYS A 212 63.06 -0.06 -20.29
CA LYS A 212 63.69 -0.81 -21.40
C LYS A 212 63.19 -0.35 -22.77
N GLU A 213 61.92 0.01 -22.92
CA GLU A 213 61.40 0.46 -24.22
C GLU A 213 61.88 1.87 -24.61
N ARG A 214 62.14 2.75 -23.64
CA ARG A 214 62.61 4.12 -23.92
C ARG A 214 64.12 4.20 -24.27
N GLY A 215 64.92 3.19 -23.93
CA GLY A 215 66.37 3.19 -24.19
C GLY A 215 66.80 2.70 -25.58
N SER A 216 65.94 1.95 -26.28
CA SER A 216 66.32 1.31 -27.55
C SER A 216 66.12 2.19 -28.79
N SER A 217 65.42 3.31 -28.68
CA SER A 217 65.11 4.21 -29.82
C SER A 217 66.09 5.38 -29.97
N GLU A 218 66.96 5.65 -28.99
CA GLU A 218 67.87 6.80 -29.00
C GLU A 218 69.28 6.47 -29.55
N LEU A 219 69.63 5.18 -29.70
CA LEU A 219 70.93 4.75 -30.23
C LEU A 219 70.98 4.57 -31.76
N ASP A 220 69.84 4.44 -32.45
CA ASP A 220 69.77 4.30 -33.92
C ASP A 220 69.86 5.65 -34.69
N GLY A 221 69.66 6.78 -33.99
CA GLY A 221 69.71 8.12 -34.60
C GLY A 221 71.12 8.74 -34.66
N ARG A 222 72.06 8.28 -33.83
CA ARG A 222 73.35 8.95 -33.62
C ARG A 222 74.47 8.45 -34.54
N GLU A 223 74.34 7.28 -35.15
CA GLU A 223 75.32 6.75 -36.10
C GLU A 223 75.14 7.25 -37.54
N ARG A 224 73.93 7.70 -37.93
CA ARG A 224 73.70 8.21 -39.30
C ARG A 224 74.21 9.63 -39.58
N VAL A 225 74.62 10.39 -38.55
CA VAL A 225 75.10 11.78 -38.72
C VAL A 225 76.63 11.87 -38.90
N ARG A 226 77.38 10.79 -38.68
CA ARG A 226 78.87 10.81 -38.75
C ARG A 226 79.44 10.34 -40.11
N MET A 227 78.62 9.91 -41.06
CA MET A 227 79.06 9.37 -42.37
C MET A 227 78.69 10.27 -43.58
N GLY A 228 78.51 11.58 -43.37
CA GLY A 228 78.09 12.51 -44.42
C GLY A 228 78.71 13.90 -44.28
N LYS A 229 80.04 13.97 -44.34
CA LYS A 229 80.78 15.23 -44.57
C LYS A 229 82.15 14.92 -45.17
N GLU A 230 82.14 14.63 -46.47
CA GLU A 230 83.22 14.91 -47.40
C GLU A 230 82.70 15.94 -48.41
#